data_AF-A0A8J4F1P0-F1
#
_entry.id   AF-A0A8J4F1P0-F1
#
_cell.length_a   1.000
_cell.length_b   1.000
_cell.length_c   1.000
_cell.angle_alpha   90.00
_cell.angle_beta   90.00
_cell.angle_gamma   90.00
#
_symmetry.space_group_name_H-M   'P 1'
#
loop_
_entity.id
_entity.type
_entity.pdbx_description
1 polymer ?
#
loop_
_entity_poly.entity_id
_entity_poly.type
_entity_poly.pdbx_seq_one_letter_code
_entity_poly.pdbx_strand_id
1 'polypeptide(L)'
;MADTRQLALAASIGQLCQAHQAAAQATQAVQQAVAGLQPPDGAFQHQINSTMQQHQQQMQKSHQDLQQQMQKFFQDIQQQMQRDMQQMQQDQRQHQQQMQRDMQQMCQEQQQMQRNVQQIQVDIVELKADFRAVWNLTARVHNKRAARNELFHWLFNDQGLQPSHAAISRKSLNQVVVSEVNSLLDHYGLHQRAVDMNAMDRRYLLLEHLGAERPEA
;
A
#
# COMPACT_ATOMS: atom_id res chain seq x y z
N MET A 1 -18.20 -18.43 -21.45
CA MET A 1 -18.83 -19.69 -21.86
C MET A 1 -20.30 -19.41 -22.02
N ALA A 2 -20.87 -19.59 -23.21
CA ALA A 2 -22.31 -19.38 -23.42
C ALA A 2 -23.08 -20.35 -22.52
N ASP A 3 -23.94 -19.79 -21.68
CA ASP A 3 -24.65 -20.51 -20.63
C ASP A 3 -25.53 -21.58 -21.28
N THR A 4 -25.36 -22.85 -20.88
CA THR A 4 -26.04 -24.03 -21.46
C THR A 4 -27.57 -23.87 -21.43
N ARG A 5 -28.06 -22.95 -20.60
CA ARG A 5 -29.45 -22.54 -20.44
C ARG A 5 -29.98 -21.64 -21.56
N GLN A 6 -29.15 -20.73 -22.09
CA GLN A 6 -29.52 -19.93 -23.28
C GLN A 6 -29.66 -20.82 -24.51
N LEU A 7 -28.84 -21.87 -24.62
CA LEU A 7 -28.93 -22.88 -25.66
C LEU A 7 -30.22 -23.72 -25.55
N ALA A 8 -30.63 -24.10 -24.35
CA ALA A 8 -31.87 -24.85 -24.13
C ALA A 8 -33.12 -24.03 -24.49
N LEU A 9 -33.19 -22.76 -24.04
CA LEU A 9 -34.31 -21.87 -24.36
C LEU A 9 -34.37 -21.57 -25.88
N ALA A 10 -33.22 -21.31 -26.50
CA ALA A 10 -33.14 -21.09 -27.94
C ALA A 10 -33.58 -22.33 -28.74
N ALA A 11 -33.21 -23.54 -28.29
CA ALA A 11 -33.63 -24.78 -28.91
C ALA A 11 -35.15 -24.98 -28.82
N SER A 12 -35.77 -24.69 -27.67
CA SER A 12 -37.22 -24.84 -27.50
C SER A 12 -38.04 -23.79 -28.26
N ILE A 13 -37.55 -22.55 -28.36
CA ILE A 13 -38.13 -21.54 -29.26
C ILE A 13 -38.00 -21.99 -30.72
N GLY A 14 -36.85 -22.55 -31.11
CA GLY A 14 -36.64 -23.12 -32.44
C GLY A 14 -37.61 -24.24 -32.79
N GLN A 15 -37.86 -25.17 -31.85
CA GLN A 15 -38.83 -26.25 -32.03
C GLN A 15 -40.27 -25.74 -32.18
N LEU A 16 -40.66 -24.71 -31.43
CA LEU A 16 -41.98 -24.08 -31.55
C LEU A 16 -42.16 -23.40 -32.92
N CYS A 17 -41.17 -22.65 -33.39
CA CYS A 17 -41.19 -22.02 -34.70
C CYS A 17 -41.32 -23.07 -35.83
N GLN A 18 -40.57 -24.18 -35.75
CA GLN A 18 -40.66 -25.26 -36.72
C GLN A 18 -42.05 -25.92 -36.74
N ALA A 19 -42.64 -26.18 -35.57
CA ALA A 19 -43.98 -26.75 -35.48
C ALA A 19 -45.05 -25.82 -36.08
N HIS A 20 -44.93 -24.50 -35.87
CA HIS A 20 -45.85 -23.52 -36.43
C HIS A 20 -45.74 -23.44 -37.97
N GLN A 21 -44.51 -23.52 -38.48
CA GLN A 21 -44.25 -23.53 -39.92
C GLN A 21 -44.78 -24.80 -40.60
N ALA A 22 -44.65 -25.97 -39.97
CA ALA A 22 -45.21 -27.22 -40.45
C ALA A 22 -46.75 -27.18 -40.49
N ALA A 23 -47.38 -26.60 -39.47
CA ALA A 23 -48.84 -26.42 -39.43
C ALA A 23 -49.34 -25.49 -40.55
N ALA A 24 -48.62 -24.39 -40.82
CA ALA A 24 -48.95 -23.48 -41.90
C ALA A 24 -48.83 -24.15 -43.29
N GLN A 25 -47.78 -24.95 -43.51
CA GLN A 25 -47.60 -25.71 -44.75
C GLN A 25 -48.68 -26.77 -44.95
N ALA A 26 -49.05 -27.50 -43.89
CA ALA A 26 -50.15 -28.46 -43.92
C ALA A 26 -51.48 -27.78 -44.29
N THR A 27 -51.73 -26.59 -43.74
CA THR A 27 -52.93 -25.80 -44.04
C THR A 27 -52.98 -25.36 -45.51
N GLN A 28 -51.85 -24.93 -46.07
CA GLN A 28 -51.75 -24.57 -47.50
C GLN A 28 -51.92 -25.78 -48.41
N ALA A 29 -51.36 -26.94 -48.07
CA ALA A 29 -51.52 -28.16 -48.84
C ALA A 29 -52.99 -28.61 -48.90
N VAL A 30 -53.71 -28.50 -47.78
CA VAL A 30 -55.15 -28.76 -47.71
C VAL A 30 -55.93 -27.76 -48.56
N GLN A 31 -55.62 -26.46 -48.49
CA GLN A 31 -56.28 -25.44 -49.32
C GLN A 31 -56.07 -25.66 -50.82
N GLN A 32 -54.88 -26.08 -51.24
CA GLN A 32 -54.59 -26.39 -52.64
C GLN A 32 -55.27 -27.67 -53.13
N ALA A 33 -55.38 -28.69 -52.27
CA ALA A 33 -56.06 -29.94 -52.60
C ALA A 33 -57.60 -29.79 -52.74
N VAL A 34 -58.19 -28.80 -52.06
CA VAL A 34 -59.65 -28.57 -52.04
C VAL A 34 -60.12 -27.71 -53.23
N ALA A 35 -59.21 -27.06 -53.96
CA ALA A 35 -59.54 -26.11 -55.04
C ALA A 35 -60.04 -26.75 -56.37
N GLY A 36 -60.40 -28.04 -56.41
CA GLY A 36 -60.82 -28.67 -57.67
C GLY A 36 -61.55 -30.01 -57.61
N LEU A 37 -62.12 -30.45 -56.48
CA LEU A 37 -62.71 -31.80 -56.35
C LEU A 37 -64.19 -31.81 -55.93
N GLN A 38 -64.91 -32.81 -56.45
CA GLN A 38 -66.27 -33.23 -56.08
C GLN A 38 -66.39 -33.56 -54.58
N PRO A 39 -67.60 -33.57 -53.98
CA PRO A 39 -67.79 -33.70 -52.54
C PRO A 39 -67.04 -34.90 -51.95
N PRO A 40 -66.37 -34.71 -50.79
CA PRO A 40 -65.45 -35.68 -50.23
C PRO A 40 -66.16 -36.98 -49.87
N ASP A 41 -65.55 -38.11 -50.22
CA ASP A 41 -65.97 -39.42 -49.73
C ASP A 41 -65.69 -39.56 -48.21
N GLY A 42 -66.25 -40.61 -47.60
CA GLY A 42 -66.09 -40.86 -46.16
C GLY A 42 -64.65 -41.12 -45.72
N ALA A 43 -63.76 -41.54 -46.63
CA ALA A 43 -62.36 -41.83 -46.33
C ALA A 43 -61.55 -40.54 -46.10
N PHE A 44 -61.79 -39.52 -46.93
CA PHE A 44 -61.16 -38.21 -46.78
C PHE A 44 -61.57 -37.51 -45.48
N GLN A 45 -62.86 -37.55 -45.11
CA GLN A 45 -63.32 -37.00 -43.82
C GLN A 45 -62.68 -37.71 -42.63
N HIS A 46 -62.51 -39.04 -42.71
CA HIS A 46 -61.83 -39.79 -41.66
C HIS A 46 -60.35 -39.41 -41.53
N GLN A 47 -59.67 -39.19 -42.65
CA GLN A 47 -58.26 -38.78 -42.64
C GLN A 47 -58.08 -37.37 -42.06
N ILE A 48 -58.97 -36.43 -42.38
CA ILE A 48 -58.95 -35.08 -41.78
C ILE A 48 -59.19 -35.15 -40.27
N ASN A 49 -60.19 -35.92 -39.83
CA ASN A 49 -60.49 -36.04 -38.40
C ASN A 49 -59.34 -36.67 -37.61
N SER A 50 -58.71 -37.72 -38.13
CA SER A 50 -57.53 -38.33 -37.51
C SER A 50 -56.35 -37.34 -37.43
N THR A 51 -56.10 -36.59 -38.51
CA THR A 51 -55.01 -35.61 -38.55
C THR A 51 -55.25 -34.47 -37.56
N MET A 52 -56.50 -33.99 -37.45
CA MET A 52 -56.87 -32.94 -36.51
C MET A 52 -56.76 -33.42 -35.06
N GLN A 53 -57.16 -34.66 -34.76
CA GLN A 53 -57.00 -35.26 -33.44
C GLN A 53 -55.53 -35.41 -33.04
N GLN A 54 -54.68 -35.90 -33.95
CA GLN A 54 -53.23 -35.98 -33.71
C GLN A 54 -52.63 -34.61 -33.45
N HIS A 55 -53.02 -33.60 -34.24
CA HIS A 55 -52.53 -32.23 -34.06
C HIS A 55 -52.98 -31.65 -32.71
N GLN A 56 -54.21 -31.90 -32.30
CA GLN A 56 -54.73 -31.44 -31.01
C GLN A 56 -54.00 -32.08 -29.83
N GLN A 57 -53.71 -33.39 -29.90
CA GLN A 57 -52.90 -34.09 -28.90
C GLN A 57 -51.46 -33.55 -28.86
N GLN A 58 -50.85 -33.29 -30.02
CA GLN A 58 -49.50 -32.75 -30.10
C GLN A 58 -49.41 -31.34 -29.51
N MET A 59 -50.41 -30.49 -29.76
CA MET A 59 -50.52 -29.16 -29.18
C MET A 59 -50.67 -29.21 -27.66
N GLN A 60 -51.53 -30.09 -27.13
CA GLN A 60 -51.69 -30.26 -25.68
C GLN A 60 -50.39 -30.71 -25.02
N LYS A 61 -49.68 -31.66 -25.63
CA LYS A 61 -48.39 -32.14 -25.12
C LYS A 61 -47.33 -31.02 -25.14
N SER A 62 -47.21 -30.31 -26.26
CA SER A 62 -46.31 -29.16 -26.38
C SER A 62 -46.59 -28.09 -25.33
N HIS A 63 -47.88 -27.81 -25.05
CA HIS A 63 -48.25 -26.86 -24.02
C HIS A 63 -47.84 -27.31 -22.61
N GLN A 64 -48.04 -28.58 -22.27
CA GLN A 64 -47.59 -29.14 -21.00
C GLN A 64 -46.06 -29.12 -20.87
N ASP A 65 -45.33 -29.50 -21.92
CA ASP A 65 -43.87 -29.49 -21.93
C ASP A 65 -43.32 -28.08 -21.74
N LEU A 66 -43.91 -27.08 -22.41
CA LEU A 66 -43.55 -25.67 -22.25
C LEU A 66 -43.83 -25.16 -20.83
N GLN A 67 -44.98 -25.54 -20.25
CA GLN A 67 -45.33 -25.14 -18.89
C GLN A 67 -44.36 -25.72 -17.86
N GLN A 68 -43.96 -26.99 -18.02
CA GLN A 68 -42.95 -27.63 -17.17
C GLN A 68 -41.57 -26.98 -17.34
N GLN A 69 -41.16 -26.69 -18.58
CA GLN A 69 -39.89 -26.00 -18.82
C GLN A 69 -39.86 -24.61 -18.16
N MET A 70 -40.93 -23.82 -18.31
CA MET A 70 -41.00 -22.51 -17.65
C MET A 70 -40.93 -22.63 -16.14
N GLN A 71 -41.66 -23.58 -15.55
CA GLN A 71 -41.65 -23.77 -14.10
C GLN A 71 -40.25 -24.15 -13.59
N LYS A 72 -39.56 -25.05 -14.30
CA LYS A 72 -38.18 -25.41 -14.00
C LYS A 72 -37.22 -24.22 -14.15
N PHE A 73 -37.38 -23.43 -15.21
CA PHE A 73 -36.57 -22.24 -15.44
C PHE A 73 -36.71 -21.20 -14.33
N PHE A 74 -37.94 -20.92 -13.87
CA PHE A 74 -38.15 -20.02 -12.73
C PHE A 74 -37.53 -20.55 -11.43
N GLN A 75 -37.64 -21.86 -11.19
CA GLN A 75 -37.03 -22.49 -10.01
C GLN A 75 -35.50 -22.41 -10.05
N ASP A 76 -34.90 -22.64 -11.22
CA ASP A 76 -33.45 -22.55 -11.43
C ASP A 76 -32.95 -21.10 -11.21
N ILE A 77 -33.70 -20.09 -11.69
CA ILE A 77 -33.37 -18.68 -11.45
C ILE A 77 -33.42 -18.34 -9.96
N GLN A 78 -34.48 -18.77 -9.26
CA GLN A 78 -34.58 -18.51 -7.82
C GLN A 78 -33.43 -19.15 -7.04
N GLN A 79 -33.08 -20.39 -7.35
CA GLN A 79 -31.95 -21.07 -6.70
C GLN A 79 -30.60 -20.43 -7.04
N GLN A 80 -30.44 -19.94 -8.27
CA GLN A 80 -29.23 -19.21 -8.65
C GLN A 80 -29.11 -17.92 -7.85
N MET A 81 -30.18 -17.12 -7.81
CA MET A 81 -30.19 -15.85 -7.09
C MET A 81 -29.92 -16.03 -5.59
N GLN A 82 -30.48 -17.07 -4.96
CA GLN A 82 -30.18 -17.37 -3.56
C GLN A 82 -28.71 -17.72 -3.34
N ARG A 83 -28.11 -18.52 -4.23
CA ARG A 83 -26.68 -18.86 -4.16
C ARG A 83 -25.80 -17.63 -4.35
N ASP A 84 -26.11 -16.80 -5.34
CA ASP A 84 -25.34 -15.58 -5.61
C ASP A 84 -25.42 -14.60 -4.44
N MET A 85 -26.59 -14.45 -3.81
CA MET A 85 -26.75 -13.61 -2.63
C MET A 85 -25.95 -14.14 -1.43
N GLN A 86 -25.94 -15.46 -1.21
CA GLN A 86 -25.14 -16.07 -0.14
C GLN A 86 -23.64 -15.89 -0.38
N GLN A 87 -23.19 -16.09 -1.63
CA GLN A 87 -21.80 -15.89 -2.02
C GLN A 87 -21.38 -14.43 -1.80
N MET A 88 -22.21 -13.47 -2.26
CA MET A 88 -21.93 -12.04 -2.09
C MET A 88 -21.82 -11.65 -0.60
N GLN A 89 -22.68 -12.17 0.26
CA GLN A 89 -22.57 -11.93 1.71
C GLN A 89 -21.30 -12.53 2.30
N GLN A 90 -20.90 -13.72 1.86
CA GLN A 90 -19.67 -14.35 2.31
C GLN A 90 -18.44 -13.55 1.88
N ASP A 91 -18.38 -13.13 0.62
CA ASP A 91 -17.30 -12.32 0.07
C ASP A 91 -17.22 -10.97 0.79
N GLN A 92 -18.37 -10.33 1.04
CA GLN A 92 -18.43 -9.08 1.80
C GLN A 92 -17.88 -9.25 3.22
N ARG A 93 -18.24 -10.34 3.92
CA ARG A 93 -17.70 -10.62 5.27
C ARG A 93 -16.19 -10.87 5.24
N GLN A 94 -15.70 -11.65 4.27
CA GLN A 94 -14.27 -11.91 4.12
C GLN A 94 -13.50 -10.63 3.82
N HIS A 95 -14.03 -9.78 2.95
CA HIS A 95 -13.42 -8.49 2.62
C HIS A 95 -13.34 -7.56 3.84
N GLN A 96 -14.41 -7.47 4.63
CA GLN A 96 -14.40 -6.68 5.87
C GLN A 96 -13.37 -7.21 6.89
N GLN A 97 -13.28 -8.53 7.06
CA GLN A 97 -12.28 -9.14 7.96
C GLN A 97 -10.86 -8.87 7.46
N GLN A 98 -10.63 -8.95 6.16
CA GLN A 98 -9.33 -8.65 5.58
C GLN A 98 -8.94 -7.19 5.81
N MET A 99 -9.85 -6.26 5.54
CA MET A 99 -9.62 -4.82 5.77
C MET A 99 -9.30 -4.52 7.23
N GLN A 100 -9.97 -5.18 8.18
CA GLN A 100 -9.67 -5.03 9.61
C GLN A 100 -8.27 -5.54 9.96
N ARG A 101 -7.85 -6.69 9.41
CA ARG A 101 -6.49 -7.20 9.61
C ARG A 101 -5.43 -6.28 9.04
N ASP A 102 -5.64 -5.80 7.81
CA ASP A 102 -4.70 -4.89 7.14
C ASP A 102 -4.56 -3.57 7.91
N MET A 103 -5.67 -3.03 8.42
CA MET A 103 -5.66 -1.83 9.26
C MET A 103 -4.89 -2.05 10.57
N GLN A 104 -5.11 -3.19 11.24
CA GLN A 104 -4.37 -3.53 12.46
C GLN A 104 -2.87 -3.68 12.19
N GLN A 105 -2.49 -4.34 11.10
CA GLN A 105 -1.10 -4.51 10.70
C GLN A 105 -0.45 -3.14 10.40
N MET A 106 -1.10 -2.29 9.61
CA MET A 106 -0.61 -0.94 9.32
C MET A 106 -0.40 -0.13 10.61
N CYS A 107 -1.31 -0.23 11.57
CA CYS A 107 -1.17 0.47 12.86
C CYS A 107 0.05 -0.04 13.66
N GLN A 108 0.26 -1.35 13.70
CA GLN A 108 1.42 -1.95 14.37
C GLN A 108 2.74 -1.54 13.71
N GLU A 109 2.81 -1.59 12.38
CA GLU A 109 3.98 -1.16 11.60
C GLU A 109 4.29 0.32 11.83
N GLN A 110 3.27 1.18 11.86
CA GLN A 110 3.45 2.61 12.15
C GLN A 110 4.01 2.83 13.57
N GLN A 111 3.51 2.13 14.57
CA GLN A 111 4.04 2.23 15.94
C GLN A 111 5.48 1.74 16.03
N GLN A 112 5.82 0.66 15.33
CA GLN A 112 7.19 0.15 15.27
C GLN A 112 8.12 1.18 14.61
N MET A 113 7.70 1.77 13.49
CA MET A 113 8.46 2.81 12.81
C MET A 113 8.72 4.02 13.72
N GLN A 114 7.71 4.48 14.47
CA GLN A 114 7.88 5.59 15.43
C GLN A 114 8.92 5.27 16.49
N ARG A 115 8.89 4.06 17.07
CA ARG A 115 9.91 3.61 18.04
C ARG A 115 11.31 3.57 17.43
N ASN A 116 11.44 3.06 16.21
CA ASN A 116 12.73 3.01 15.52
C ASN A 116 13.28 4.42 15.28
N VAL A 117 12.44 5.37 14.88
CA VAL A 117 12.86 6.78 14.68
C VAL A 117 13.34 7.39 15.99
N GLN A 118 12.64 7.15 17.11
CA GLN A 118 13.07 7.64 18.42
C GLN A 118 14.42 7.04 18.83
N GLN A 119 14.62 5.74 18.61
CA GLN A 119 15.89 5.09 18.91
C GLN A 119 17.04 5.68 18.09
N ILE A 120 16.84 5.84 16.78
CA ILE A 120 17.85 6.45 15.89
C ILE A 120 18.20 7.87 16.36
N GLN A 121 17.23 8.65 16.85
CA GLN A 121 17.51 9.99 17.36
C GLN A 121 18.41 9.95 18.60
N VAL A 122 18.18 8.99 19.52
CA VAL A 122 19.04 8.78 20.69
C VAL A 122 20.45 8.38 20.24
N ASP A 123 20.55 7.39 19.35
CA ASP A 123 21.84 6.89 18.84
C ASP A 123 22.65 7.99 18.15
N ILE A 124 22.00 8.89 17.40
CA ILE A 124 22.65 10.03 16.76
C ILE A 124 23.22 11.02 17.79
N VAL A 125 22.53 11.24 18.91
CA VAL A 125 23.01 12.14 19.98
C VAL A 125 24.23 11.54 20.66
N GLU A 126 24.20 10.24 20.96
CA GLU A 126 25.33 9.51 21.53
C GLU A 126 26.54 9.51 20.59
N LEU A 127 26.33 9.17 19.32
CA LEU A 127 27.38 9.18 18.30
C LEU A 127 28.04 10.57 18.15
N LYS A 128 27.25 11.65 18.22
CA LYS A 128 27.78 13.02 18.22
C LYS A 128 28.62 13.31 19.47
N ALA A 129 28.25 12.78 20.62
CA ALA A 129 29.06 12.91 21.84
C ALA A 129 30.39 12.15 21.71
N ASP A 130 30.35 10.91 21.22
CA ASP A 130 31.53 10.07 21.01
C ASP A 130 32.49 10.69 20.00
N PHE A 131 31.97 11.16 18.86
CA PHE A 131 32.78 11.84 17.86
C PHE A 131 33.49 13.06 18.46
N ARG A 132 32.79 13.88 19.25
CA ARG A 132 33.40 15.04 19.93
C ARG A 132 34.50 14.62 20.90
N ALA A 133 34.29 13.55 21.67
CA ALA A 133 35.30 13.04 22.60
C ALA A 133 36.56 12.57 21.86
N VAL A 134 36.40 11.81 20.78
CA VAL A 134 37.51 11.31 19.95
C VAL A 134 38.25 12.47 19.26
N TRP A 135 37.51 13.44 18.71
CA TRP A 135 38.10 14.65 18.14
C TRP A 135 38.92 15.41 19.17
N ASN A 136 38.34 15.70 20.33
CA ASN A 136 39.01 16.44 21.39
C ASN A 136 40.27 15.72 21.87
N LEU A 137 40.22 14.40 22.00
CA LEU A 137 41.39 13.59 22.33
C LEU A 137 42.48 13.74 21.25
N THR A 138 42.11 13.62 19.98
CA THR A 138 43.03 13.70 18.84
C THR A 138 43.67 15.08 18.75
N ALA A 139 42.87 16.14 18.88
CA ALA A 139 43.31 17.52 18.92
C ALA A 139 44.28 17.78 20.08
N ARG A 140 44.01 17.23 21.27
CA ARG A 140 44.95 17.32 22.42
C ARG A 140 46.27 16.62 22.12
N VAL A 141 46.26 15.44 21.52
CA VAL A 141 47.51 14.73 21.14
C VAL A 141 48.31 15.54 20.12
N HIS A 142 47.64 16.14 19.13
CA HIS A 142 48.29 17.03 18.17
C HIS A 142 48.87 18.26 18.87
N ASN A 143 48.06 18.98 19.64
CA ASN A 143 48.44 20.21 20.33
C ASN A 143 49.59 20.00 21.31
N LYS A 144 49.66 18.83 21.95
CA LYS A 144 50.78 18.46 22.82
C LYS A 144 52.11 18.46 22.08
N ARG A 145 52.11 17.98 20.84
CA ARG A 145 53.30 17.84 19.98
C ARG A 145 53.56 19.05 19.08
N ALA A 146 52.64 20.02 19.07
CA ALA A 146 52.72 21.16 18.17
C ALA A 146 53.95 22.03 18.47
N ALA A 147 54.70 22.35 17.41
CA ALA A 147 55.83 23.27 17.49
C ALA A 147 55.37 24.70 17.80
N ARG A 148 56.31 25.60 18.18
CA ARG A 148 55.98 26.98 18.60
C ARG A 148 55.14 27.78 17.60
N ASN A 149 55.32 27.54 16.30
CA ASN A 149 54.62 28.25 15.22
C ASN A 149 53.48 27.43 14.59
N GLU A 150 53.29 26.18 15.00
CA GLU A 150 52.19 25.36 14.50
C GLU A 150 50.88 25.79 15.18
N LEU A 151 49.80 25.73 14.39
CA LEU A 151 48.47 26.10 14.85
C LEU A 151 47.89 24.98 15.71
N PHE A 152 47.25 25.36 16.81
CA PHE A 152 46.48 24.44 17.62
C PHE A 152 45.14 24.12 16.94
N HIS A 153 44.70 22.87 17.13
CA HIS A 153 43.34 22.45 16.82
C HIS A 153 42.44 22.85 17.97
N TRP A 154 41.30 23.44 17.64
CA TRP A 154 40.29 23.76 18.62
C TRP A 154 39.56 22.52 19.11
N LEU A 155 39.24 22.55 20.39
CA LEU A 155 38.39 21.56 21.03
C LEU A 155 36.93 22.01 20.92
N PHE A 156 36.03 21.03 20.81
CA PHE A 156 34.61 21.23 21.05
C PHE A 156 34.36 21.46 22.55
N ASN A 157 33.50 22.41 22.89
CA ASN A 157 32.97 22.57 24.25
C ASN A 157 31.83 21.56 24.53
N ASP A 158 31.21 21.65 25.71
CA ASP A 158 30.13 20.74 26.13
C ASP A 158 28.88 20.83 25.23
N GLN A 159 28.67 21.99 24.60
CA GLN A 159 27.60 22.21 23.61
C GLN A 159 27.97 21.67 22.22
N GLY A 160 29.20 21.20 22.02
CA GLY A 160 29.66 20.66 20.74
C GLY A 160 30.03 21.74 19.72
N LEU A 161 30.41 22.92 20.20
CA LEU A 161 30.82 24.04 19.36
C LEU A 161 32.33 24.26 19.49
N GLN A 162 32.96 24.58 18.37
CA GLN A 162 34.31 25.15 18.35
C GLN A 162 34.21 26.67 18.55
N PRO A 163 35.25 27.31 19.12
CA PRO A 163 35.30 28.76 19.21
C PRO A 163 35.34 29.37 17.80
N SER A 164 34.72 30.53 17.63
CA SER A 164 34.74 31.30 16.37
C SER A 164 36.08 31.98 16.08
N HIS A 165 37.04 31.90 17.01
CA HIS A 165 38.33 32.55 16.91
C HIS A 165 39.20 31.86 15.86
N ALA A 166 40.01 32.67 15.16
CA ALA A 166 41.04 32.14 14.26
C ALA A 166 41.98 31.21 15.03
N ALA A 167 42.44 30.13 14.38
CA ALA A 167 43.39 29.21 14.99
C ALA A 167 44.66 29.95 15.42
N ILE A 168 45.18 29.60 16.60
CA ILE A 168 46.36 30.25 17.19
C ILE A 168 47.50 29.26 17.35
N SER A 169 48.73 29.76 17.29
CA SER A 169 49.94 29.03 17.66
C SER A 169 50.37 29.40 19.07
N ARG A 170 51.30 28.63 19.64
CA ARG A 170 51.93 28.99 20.93
C ARG A 170 52.58 30.37 20.87
N LYS A 171 53.23 30.72 19.76
CA LYS A 171 53.86 32.03 19.56
C LYS A 171 52.83 33.16 19.50
N SER A 172 51.76 32.98 18.74
CA SER A 172 50.74 34.03 18.58
C SER A 172 49.86 34.20 19.82
N LEU A 173 49.70 33.17 20.67
CA LEU A 173 48.92 33.28 21.91
C LEU A 173 49.44 34.38 22.85
N ASN A 174 50.76 34.63 22.88
CA ASN A 174 51.33 35.72 23.67
C ASN A 174 50.91 37.11 23.19
N GLN A 175 50.44 37.22 21.94
CA GLN A 175 49.97 38.46 21.31
C GLN A 175 48.45 38.61 21.38
N VAL A 176 47.71 37.54 21.69
CA VAL A 176 46.26 37.56 21.88
C VAL A 176 45.92 38.45 23.07
N VAL A 177 44.98 39.38 22.89
CA VAL A 177 44.61 40.33 23.94
C VAL A 177 43.81 39.62 25.03
N VAL A 178 43.87 40.13 26.26
CA VAL A 178 43.27 39.45 27.43
C VAL A 178 41.76 39.23 27.28
N SER A 179 41.05 40.14 26.62
CA SER A 179 39.62 40.00 26.34
C SER A 179 39.29 38.80 25.44
N GLU A 180 40.11 38.53 24.43
CA GLU A 180 39.97 37.36 23.55
C GLU A 180 40.28 36.07 24.31
N VAL A 181 41.33 36.07 25.15
CA VAL A 181 41.63 34.93 26.03
C VAL A 181 40.46 34.65 26.97
N ASN A 182 39.85 35.69 27.55
CA ASN A 182 38.69 35.53 28.43
C ASN A 182 37.49 34.95 27.67
N SER A 183 37.22 35.41 26.45
CA SER A 183 36.15 34.87 25.61
C SER A 183 36.37 33.38 25.28
N LEU A 184 37.61 32.98 25.01
CA LEU A 184 37.96 31.57 24.82
C LEU A 184 37.80 30.76 26.10
N LEU A 185 38.17 31.31 27.26
CA LEU A 185 37.95 30.66 28.55
C LEU A 185 36.46 30.54 28.88
N ASP A 186 35.63 31.53 28.53
CA ASP A 186 34.17 31.48 28.65
C ASP A 186 33.58 30.37 27.77
N HIS A 187 34.04 30.27 26.51
CA HIS A 187 33.60 29.22 25.57
C HIS A 187 33.80 27.80 26.12
N TYR A 188 34.88 27.59 26.88
CA TYR A 188 35.23 26.32 27.50
C TYR A 188 34.75 26.17 28.96
N GLY A 189 34.00 27.14 29.51
CA GLY A 189 33.53 27.08 30.90
C GLY A 189 34.64 27.20 31.94
N LEU A 190 35.79 27.76 31.58
CA LEU A 190 36.98 27.89 32.44
C LEU A 190 37.12 29.26 33.10
N HIS A 191 36.33 30.25 32.71
CA HIS A 191 36.49 31.63 33.16
C HIS A 191 36.43 31.77 34.68
N GLN A 192 35.55 31.03 35.36
CA GLN A 192 35.44 31.07 36.81
C GLN A 192 36.74 30.67 37.52
N ARG A 193 37.53 29.78 36.91
CA ARG A 193 38.85 29.38 37.43
C ARG A 193 39.92 30.44 37.19
N ALA A 194 39.68 31.36 36.27
CA ALA A 194 40.62 32.37 35.80
C ALA A 194 40.42 33.77 36.39
N VAL A 195 39.37 33.99 37.19
CA VAL A 195 38.97 35.33 37.68
C VAL A 195 40.13 36.08 38.35
N ASP A 196 40.89 35.41 39.22
CA ASP A 196 42.01 36.02 39.96
C ASP A 196 43.38 35.82 39.29
N MET A 197 43.42 35.20 38.11
CA MET A 197 44.64 34.95 37.37
C MET A 197 45.07 36.19 36.57
N ASN A 198 46.38 36.45 36.50
CA ASN A 198 46.92 37.46 35.59
C ASN A 198 46.81 36.99 34.13
N ALA A 199 47.09 37.89 33.18
CA ALA A 199 46.98 37.63 31.75
C ALA A 199 47.80 36.41 31.26
N MET A 200 48.98 36.18 31.82
CA MET A 200 49.83 35.06 31.41
C MET A 200 49.29 33.74 31.96
N ASP A 201 48.88 33.71 33.23
CA ASP A 201 48.29 32.53 33.86
C ASP A 201 47.01 32.08 33.15
N ARG A 202 46.17 33.03 32.68
CA ARG A 202 44.99 32.74 31.85
C ARG A 202 45.36 32.10 30.51
N ARG A 203 46.40 32.61 29.84
CA ARG A 203 46.92 32.01 28.59
C ARG A 203 47.46 30.60 28.84
N TYR A 204 48.13 30.37 29.96
CA TYR A 204 48.61 29.04 30.34
C TYR A 204 47.48 28.08 30.67
N LEU A 205 46.45 28.52 31.40
CA LEU A 205 45.25 27.73 31.64
C LEU A 205 44.59 27.30 30.33
N LEU A 206 44.52 28.21 29.35
CA LEU A 206 44.01 27.89 28.01
C LEU A 206 44.90 26.86 27.29
N LEU A 207 46.23 27.03 27.28
CA LEU A 207 47.16 26.05 26.68
C LEU A 207 47.02 24.66 27.31
N GLU A 208 46.95 24.61 28.64
CA GLU A 208 46.77 23.38 29.41
C GLU A 208 45.44 22.71 29.03
N HIS A 209 44.36 23.49 28.93
CA HIS A 209 43.08 22.97 28.46
C HIS A 209 43.16 22.47 27.01
N LEU A 210 43.90 23.11 26.11
CA LEU A 210 44.09 22.65 24.74
C LEU A 210 44.99 21.42 24.62
N GLY A 211 45.62 20.98 25.72
CA GLY A 211 46.55 19.85 25.75
C GLY A 211 47.98 20.20 25.33
N ALA A 212 48.30 21.49 25.18
CA ALA A 212 49.65 21.94 24.86
C ALA A 212 50.55 21.92 26.09
N GLU A 213 51.80 21.48 25.93
CA GLU A 213 52.79 21.51 27.03
C GLU A 213 53.08 22.95 27.47
N ARG A 214 53.32 23.14 28.78
CA ARG A 214 53.79 24.42 29.30
C ARG A 214 55.16 24.72 28.68
N PRO A 215 55.40 25.93 28.16
CA PRO A 215 56.75 26.30 27.78
C PRO A 215 57.65 26.22 29.01
N GLU A 216 58.75 25.49 28.89
CA GLU A 216 59.81 25.48 29.90
C GLU A 216 60.28 26.92 30.11
N ALA A 217 60.35 27.33 31.39
CA ALA A 217 60.70 28.68 31.83
C ALA A 217 62.17 29.00 31.58
#